data_AF-A0A956VN53-F1
#
_entry.id   AF-A0A956VN53-F1
#
_cell.length_a   1.000
_cell.length_b   1.000
_cell.length_c   1.000
_cell.angle_alpha   90.00
_cell.angle_beta   90.00
_cell.angle_gamma   90.00
#
_symmetry.space_group_name_H-M   'P 1'
#
loop_
_entity.id
_entity.type
_entity.pdbx_description
1 polymer ?
#
loop_
_entity_poly.entity_id
_entity_poly.type
_entity_poly.pdbx_seq_one_letter_code
_entity_poly.pdbx_strand_id
1 'polypeptide(L)' 'MSAPPTTTRRVEIPRPGGKPLHAHLAVPAESPAPAVVVVHEIYGLNKHIRDVCQRSQRRAMRRWP' A
#
# COMPACT_ATOMS: atom_id res chain seq x y z
N MET A 1 -7.14 5.88 -22.47
CA MET A 1 -6.02 5.15 -21.84
C MET A 1 -6.52 4.47 -20.57
N SER A 2 -6.49 3.14 -20.51
CA SER A 2 -6.79 2.39 -19.28
C SER A 2 -5.65 2.56 -18.28
N ALA A 3 -5.95 2.69 -16.99
CA ALA A 3 -4.90 2.75 -15.97
C ALA A 3 -4.12 1.42 -15.94
N PRO A 4 -2.79 1.44 -15.71
CA PRO A 4 -2.02 0.21 -15.63
C PRO A 4 -2.55 -0.70 -14.51
N PRO A 5 -2.45 -2.03 -14.67
CA PRO A 5 -2.93 -2.98 -13.67
C PRO A 5 -2.28 -2.68 -12.31
N THR A 6 -3.12 -2.52 -11.29
CA THR A 6 -2.71 -2.21 -9.92
C THR A 6 -2.57 -3.52 -9.16
N THR A 7 -1.34 -3.90 -8.79
CA THR A 7 -1.11 -5.10 -7.98
C THR A 7 -1.28 -4.78 -6.51
N THR A 8 -2.26 -5.43 -5.86
CA THR A 8 -2.43 -5.35 -4.41
C THR A 8 -2.45 -6.73 -3.79
N ARG A 9 -1.92 -6.87 -2.57
CA ARG A 9 -1.93 -8.13 -1.83
C ARG A 9 -2.00 -7.91 -0.33
N ARG A 10 -2.51 -8.90 0.39
CA ARG A 10 -2.35 -8.99 1.85
C ARG A 10 -0.94 -9.51 2.13
N VAL A 11 -0.31 -8.96 3.16
CA VAL A 11 1.02 -9.37 3.62
C VAL A 11 1.01 -9.51 5.13
N GLU A 12 1.97 -10.27 5.63
CA GLU A 12 2.26 -10.37 7.06
C GLU A 12 3.62 -9.75 7.31
N ILE A 13 3.68 -8.87 8.30
CA ILE A 13 4.89 -8.21 8.75
C ILE A 13 5.31 -8.88 10.05
N PRO A 14 6.48 -9.53 10.11
CA PRO A 14 7.00 -10.11 11.34
C PRO A 14 7.10 -9.07 12.45
N ARG A 15 6.67 -9.43 13.67
CA ARG A 15 6.83 -8.60 14.86
C ARG A 15 7.62 -9.38 15.92
N PRO A 16 8.74 -8.84 16.42
CA PRO A 16 9.49 -9.50 17.49
C PRO A 16 8.60 -9.76 18.71
N GLY A 17 8.61 -11.00 19.21
CA GLY A 17 7.90 -11.38 20.44
C GLY A 17 6.37 -11.38 20.37
N GLY A 18 5.76 -11.31 19.19
CA GLY A 18 4.30 -11.24 19.06
C GLY A 18 3.73 -11.83 17.78
N LYS A 19 2.39 -11.77 17.65
CA LYS A 19 1.69 -12.21 16.44
C LYS A 19 2.09 -11.33 15.24
N PRO A 20 2.25 -11.87 14.02
CA PRO A 20 2.49 -11.07 12.83
C PRO A 20 1.45 -9.96 12.64
N LEU A 21 1.87 -8.83 12.08
CA LEU A 21 0.94 -7.76 11.70
C LEU A 21 0.44 -8.00 10.28
N HIS A 22 -0.87 -8.16 10.12
CA HIS A 22 -1.49 -8.22 8.79
C HIS A 22 -1.59 -6.81 8.19
N ALA A 23 -1.15 -6.66 6.94
CA ALA A 23 -1.17 -5.38 6.22
C ALA A 23 -1.66 -5.53 4.78
N HIS A 24 -2.01 -4.40 4.16
CA HIS A 24 -2.33 -4.31 2.74
C HIS A 24 -1.20 -3.61 2.00
N LEU A 25 -0.63 -4.30 1.01
CA LEU A 25 0.43 -3.78 0.16
C LEU A 25 -0.13 -3.45 -1.23
N ALA A 26 0.11 -2.21 -1.67
CA ALA A 26 -0.21 -1.72 -3.01
C ALA A 26 1.12 -1.41 -3.72
N VAL A 27 1.43 -2.13 -4.80
CA VAL A 27 2.75 -2.08 -5.47
C VAL A 27 2.63 -1.23 -6.74
N PRO A 28 3.47 -0.20 -6.92
CA PRO A 28 3.44 0.62 -8.14
C PRO A 28 3.75 -0.21 -9.38
N ALA A 29 3.30 0.27 -10.53
CA ALA A 29 3.52 -0.43 -11.81
C ALA A 29 5.00 -0.47 -12.20
N GLU A 30 5.78 0.51 -11.76
CA GLU A 30 7.21 0.64 -12.03
C GLU A 30 7.99 0.72 -10.71
N SER A 31 9.18 0.13 -10.71
CA SER A 31 10.13 0.11 -9.60
C SER A 31 11.56 0.33 -10.13
N PRO A 32 12.46 0.97 -9.38
CA PRO A 32 12.31 1.42 -7.99
C PRO A 32 11.40 2.66 -7.88
N ALA A 33 10.65 2.74 -6.79
CA ALA A 33 9.78 3.86 -6.45
C ALA A 33 9.81 4.08 -4.94
N PRO A 34 9.55 5.31 -4.45
CA PRO A 34 9.49 5.58 -3.02
C PRO A 34 8.35 4.77 -2.35
N ALA A 35 8.61 4.32 -1.12
CA ALA A 35 7.62 3.63 -0.29
C ALA A 35 6.84 4.62 0.60
N VAL A 36 5.56 4.32 0.84
CA VAL A 36 4.70 5.09 1.75
C VAL A 36 4.05 4.13 2.74
N VAL A 37 4.11 4.45 4.03
CA VAL A 37 3.37 3.74 5.09
C VAL A 37 2.08 4.51 5.39
N VAL A 38 0.95 3.82 5.32
CA VAL A 38 -0.37 4.38 5.64
C VAL A 38 -0.86 3.74 6.94
N VAL A 39 -1.15 4.58 7.94
CA VAL A 39 -1.72 4.14 9.22
C VAL A 39 -3.22 4.38 9.18
N HIS A 40 -4.01 3.33 9.46
CA HIS A 40 -5.47 3.43 9.46
C HIS A 40 -6.00 4.03 10.76
N GLU A 41 -7.22 4.55 10.68
CA GLU A 41 -7.99 5.02 11.84
C GLU A 41 -8.52 3.85 12.70
N ILE A 42 -9.30 4.15 13.74
CA ILE A 42 -9.77 3.20 14.76
C ILE A 42 -10.63 2.04 14.20
N TYR A 43 -11.14 2.18 12.97
CA TYR A 43 -11.99 1.19 12.30
C TYR A 43 -11.20 0.08 11.59
N GLY A 44 -9.87 0.10 11.69
CA GLY A 44 -9.01 -0.93 11.12
C GLY A 44 -8.82 -0.83 9.60
N LEU A 45 -8.29 -1.90 9.03
CA LEU A 45 -7.98 -2.02 7.60
C LEU A 45 -9.24 -2.28 6.75
N ASN A 46 -10.00 -1.21 6.49
CA ASN A 46 -11.25 -1.26 5.72
C ASN A 46 -11.05 -0.88 4.23
N LYS A 47 -12.16 -0.81 3.48
CA LYS A 47 -12.15 -0.46 2.04
C LYS A 47 -11.53 0.92 1.81
N HIS A 48 -11.88 1.91 2.63
CA HIS A 48 -11.38 3.27 2.48
C HIS A 48 -9.85 3.33 2.53
N ILE A 49 -9.22 2.65 3.51
CA ILE A 49 -7.76 2.63 3.64
C ILE A 49 -7.09 1.92 2.47
N ARG A 50 -7.68 0.84 1.95
CA ARG A 50 -7.17 0.19 0.72
C ARG A 50 -7.21 1.15 -0.47
N ASP A 51 -8.28 1.93 -0.60
CA ASP A 51 -8.40 2.94 -1.66
C ASP A 51 -7.34 4.06 -1.50
N VAL A 52 -7.00 4.44 -0.27
CA VAL A 52 -5.89 5.39 0.02
C VAL A 52 -4.57 4.81 -0.47
N CYS A 53 -4.23 3.57 -0.12
CA CYS A 53 -2.99 2.91 -0.56
C CYS A 53 -2.87 2.89 -2.10
N GLN A 54 -3.97 2.58 -2.80
CA GLN A 54 -3.98 2.57 -4.27
C GLN A 54 -3.81 3.97 -4.88
N ARG A 55 -4.34 5.03 -4.25
CA ARG A 55 -4.09 6.41 -4.69
C ARG A 55 -2.63 6.79 -4.51
N SER A 56 -2.02 6.41 -3.38
CA SER A 56 -0.61 6.63 -3.11
C SER A 56 0.27 5.89 -4.11
N GLN A 57 -0.04 4.63 -4.42
CA GLN A 57 0.62 3.83 -5.45
C GLN A 57 0.67 4.56 -6.80
N ARG A 58 -0.47 5.11 -7.26
CA ARG A 58 -0.55 5.84 -8.54
C ARG A 58 0.22 7.16 -8.53
N ARG A 59 0.38 7.79 -7.36
CA ARG A 59 1.05 9.09 -7.21
C ARG A 59 2.55 8.99 -6.97
N ALA A 60 3.01 7.91 -6.34
CA ALA A 60 4.44 7.63 -6.19
C ALA A 60 5.18 7.64 -7.53
N MET A 61 4.49 7.31 -8.62
CA MET A 61 4.98 7.38 -9.99
C MET A 61 5.16 8.81 -10.56
N ARG A 62 4.45 9.82 -10.03
CA ARG A 62 4.28 11.11 -10.74
C ARG A 62 5.17 12.25 -10.25
N ARG A 63 5.96 12.08 -9.19
CA ARG A 63 6.67 13.21 -8.56
C ARG A 63 7.96 12.78 -7.85
N TRP A 64 8.79 11.98 -8.52
CA TRP A 64 10.16 11.71 -8.08
C TRP A 64 11.13 12.43 -9.05
N PRO A 65 12.11 13.21 -8.55
CA PRO A 65 13.13 13.86 -9.37
C PRO A 65 14.11 12.87 -10.00
#